data_AF-L9WAQ9-F1
#
_entry.id   AF-L9WAQ9-F1
#
_cell.length_a   1.000
_cell.length_b   1.000
_cell.length_c   1.000
_cell.angle_alpha   90.00
_cell.angle_beta   90.00
_cell.angle_gamma   90.00
#
_symmetry.space_group_name_H-M   'P 1'
#
loop_
_entity.id
_entity.type
_entity.pdbx_description
1 polymer ?
#
loop_
_entity_poly.entity_id
_entity_poly.type
_entity_poly.pdbx_seq_one_letter_code
_entity_poly.pdbx_strand_id
1 'polypeptide(L)'
;MAGITDPRPPLPEWILECYDLLCSHASQPDRGKDAVQVIEYDDATDVLLSDSELALEQRDVEYALTRLLERGYFYEVEDELRVTSPEEQC
;
A
#
# COMPACT_ATOMS: atom_id res chain seq x y z
N MET A 1 -14.98 -24.63 -7.54
CA MET A 1 -14.10 -23.56 -7.02
C MET A 1 -14.04 -22.48 -8.08
N ALA A 2 -14.78 -21.39 -7.91
CA ALA A 2 -14.76 -20.30 -8.86
C ALA A 2 -13.46 -19.52 -8.63
N GLY A 3 -12.44 -19.82 -9.42
CA GLY A 3 -11.31 -18.92 -9.57
C GLY A 3 -11.84 -17.65 -10.19
N ILE A 4 -12.06 -16.63 -9.36
CA ILE A 4 -12.15 -15.25 -9.82
C ILE A 4 -10.73 -14.92 -10.27
N THR A 5 -10.36 -15.38 -11.46
CA THR A 5 -9.19 -14.86 -12.15
C THR A 5 -9.57 -13.44 -12.52
N ASP A 6 -9.26 -12.52 -11.62
CA ASP A 6 -9.29 -11.10 -11.90
C ASP A 6 -8.62 -10.90 -13.28
N PRO A 7 -9.34 -10.38 -14.30
CA PRO A 7 -8.85 -10.35 -15.69
C PRO A 7 -7.70 -9.35 -15.86
N ARG A 8 -7.34 -8.62 -14.81
CA ARG A 8 -6.26 -7.68 -14.82
C ARG A 8 -4.95 -8.47 -14.63
N PRO A 9 -3.87 -8.15 -15.34
CA PRO A 9 -2.59 -8.82 -15.19
C PRO A 9 -2.22 -8.87 -13.70
N PRO A 10 -1.63 -9.99 -13.22
CA PRO A 10 -1.18 -10.09 -11.84
C PRO A 10 -0.26 -8.90 -11.57
N LEU A 11 -0.47 -8.22 -10.45
CA LEU A 11 0.46 -7.18 -10.04
C LEU A 11 1.85 -7.83 -9.91
N PRO A 12 2.91 -7.13 -10.33
CA PRO A 12 4.27 -7.54 -10.04
C PRO A 12 4.43 -7.80 -8.53
N GLU A 13 5.20 -8.83 -8.18
CA GLU A 13 5.45 -9.18 -6.78
C GLU A 13 6.04 -8.00 -6.00
N TRP A 14 6.95 -7.23 -6.60
CA TRP A 14 7.52 -6.03 -5.99
C TRP A 14 6.49 -4.95 -5.60
N ILE A 15 5.35 -4.84 -6.30
CA ILE A 15 4.26 -3.91 -5.93
C ILE A 15 3.50 -4.44 -4.70
N LEU A 16 3.36 -5.76 -4.56
CA LEU A 16 2.77 -6.37 -3.38
C LEU A 16 3.72 -6.26 -2.17
N GLU A 17 5.03 -6.38 -2.39
CA GLU A 17 6.03 -6.13 -1.36
C GLU A 17 5.99 -4.66 -0.89
N CYS A 18 5.83 -3.70 -1.81
CA CYS A 18 5.61 -2.30 -1.45
C CYS A 18 4.40 -2.14 -0.52
N TYR A 19 3.29 -2.80 -0.87
CA TYR A 19 2.09 -2.78 -0.06
C TYR A 19 2.30 -3.37 1.35
N ASP A 20 2.98 -4.52 1.44
CA ASP A 20 3.27 -5.16 2.73
C ASP A 20 4.19 -4.31 3.61
N LEU A 21 5.21 -3.68 3.02
CA LEU A 21 6.12 -2.76 3.70
C LEU A 21 5.36 -1.55 4.27
N LEU A 22 4.53 -0.91 3.44
CA LEU A 22 3.69 0.22 3.86
C LEU A 22 2.70 -0.17 4.94
N CYS A 23 2.08 -1.35 4.84
CA CYS A 23 1.17 -1.90 5.85
C CYS A 23 1.90 -2.17 7.16
N SER A 24 3.10 -2.73 7.11
CA SER A 24 3.98 -2.96 8.27
C SER A 24 4.40 -1.65 8.93
N HIS A 25 4.71 -0.62 8.14
CA HIS A 25 5.02 0.73 8.64
C HIS A 25 3.79 1.37 9.31
N ALA A 26 2.63 1.32 8.66
CA ALA A 26 1.38 1.86 9.18
C ALA A 26 0.84 1.08 10.41
N SER A 27 1.23 -0.17 10.59
CA SER A 27 0.82 -1.05 11.70
C SER A 27 1.69 -0.92 12.96
N GLN A 28 2.57 0.08 13.05
CA GLN A 28 3.44 0.24 14.22
C GLN A 28 2.62 0.24 15.54
N PRO A 29 3.03 -0.56 16.55
CA PRO A 29 2.21 -0.94 17.70
C PRO A 29 1.87 0.19 18.68
N ASP A 30 2.36 1.41 18.44
CA ASP A 30 2.03 2.59 19.22
C ASP A 30 0.62 3.12 18.87
N ARG A 31 0.11 2.79 17.68
CA ARG A 31 -1.28 3.01 17.27
C ARG A 31 -2.07 1.75 17.62
N GLY A 32 -2.96 1.84 18.62
CA GLY A 32 -3.74 0.71 19.13
C GLY A 32 -4.47 -0.08 18.04
N LYS A 33 -4.88 -1.31 18.38
CA LYS A 33 -5.48 -2.36 17.50
C LYS A 33 -6.68 -1.97 16.61
N ASP A 34 -7.11 -0.72 16.63
CA ASP A 34 -8.28 -0.16 15.94
C ASP A 34 -7.91 1.08 15.09
N ALA A 35 -6.62 1.46 15.06
CA ALA A 35 -6.16 2.61 14.32
C ALA A 35 -6.15 2.30 12.82
N VAL A 36 -6.91 3.09 12.05
CA VAL A 36 -6.82 3.11 10.59
C VAL A 36 -5.35 3.27 10.19
N GLN A 37 -4.84 2.29 9.44
CA GLN A 37 -3.49 2.33 8.86
C GLN A 37 -3.44 3.49 7.85
N VAL A 38 -2.92 4.61 8.33
CA VAL A 38 -2.74 5.88 7.63
C VAL A 38 -1.24 6.12 7.51
N ILE A 39 -0.80 6.44 6.30
CA ILE A 39 0.56 6.87 6.01
C ILE A 39 0.49 8.08 5.07
N GLU A 40 1.28 9.12 5.33
CA GLU A 40 1.37 10.26 4.41
C GLU A 40 1.98 9.81 3.09
N TYR A 41 1.56 10.38 1.96
CA TYR A 41 2.07 9.99 0.65
C TYR A 41 3.59 10.20 0.54
N ASP A 42 4.10 11.30 1.13
CA ASP A 42 5.53 11.60 1.21
C ASP A 42 6.28 10.56 2.06
N ASP A 43 5.72 10.16 3.22
CA ASP A 43 6.30 9.15 4.11
C ASP A 43 6.29 7.76 3.45
N ALA A 44 5.19 7.40 2.78
CA ALA A 44 5.11 6.18 1.97
C ALA A 44 6.16 6.16 0.86
N THR A 45 6.39 7.32 0.24
CA THR A 45 7.40 7.46 -0.80
C THR A 45 8.81 7.32 -0.23
N ASP A 46 9.10 7.96 0.91
CA ASP A 46 10.39 7.88 1.59
C ASP A 46 10.70 6.46 2.09
N VAL A 47 9.71 5.77 2.67
CA VAL A 47 9.84 4.37 3.12
C VAL A 47 10.19 3.45 1.95
N LEU A 48 9.48 3.58 0.82
CA LEU A 48 9.74 2.77 -0.37
C LEU A 48 11.07 3.11 -1.06
N LEU A 49 11.47 4.39 -1.04
CA LEU A 49 12.76 4.83 -1.58
C LEU A 49 13.94 4.44 -0.69
N SER A 50 13.73 4.43 0.63
CA SER A 50 14.73 4.03 1.62
C SER A 50 14.96 2.52 1.63
N ASP A 51 13.99 1.75 1.14
CA ASP A 51 14.09 0.31 1.04
C ASP A 51 15.09 -0.11 -0.06
N SER A 52 16.23 -0.62 0.41
CA SER A 52 17.32 -1.07 -0.47
C SER A 52 17.07 -2.45 -1.07
N GLU A 53 16.06 -3.21 -0.61
CA GLU A 53 15.74 -4.53 -1.15
C GLU A 53 14.95 -4.41 -2.45
N LEU A 54 14.01 -3.46 -2.50
CA LEU A 54 13.22 -3.17 -3.70
C LEU A 54 14.01 -2.32 -4.71
N ALA A 55 15.00 -1.55 -4.25
CA ALA A 55 15.89 -0.73 -5.07
C ALA A 55 15.13 0.16 -6.07
N LEU A 56 14.04 0.76 -5.61
CA LEU A 56 13.10 1.52 -6.43
C LEU A 56 13.59 2.95 -6.67
N GLU A 57 13.37 3.47 -7.86
CA GLU A 57 13.49 4.91 -8.10
C GLU A 57 12.16 5.61 -7.79
N GLN A 58 12.18 6.94 -7.65
CA GLN A 58 10.98 7.72 -7.34
C GLN A 58 9.83 7.43 -8.32
N ARG A 59 10.16 7.24 -9.60
CA ARG A 59 9.17 6.86 -10.63
C ARG A 59 8.55 5.48 -10.42
N ASP A 60 9.32 4.52 -9.93
CA ASP A 60 8.81 3.17 -9.65
C ASP A 60 7.89 3.20 -8.43
N VAL A 61 8.25 4.00 -7.42
CA VAL A 61 7.42 4.25 -6.23
C VAL A 61 6.10 4.91 -6.61
N GLU A 62 6.12 6.00 -7.37
CA GLU A 62 4.92 6.67 -7.87
C GLU A 62 4.04 5.69 -8.68
N TYR A 63 4.67 4.83 -9.50
CA TYR A 63 3.97 3.81 -10.27
C TYR A 63 3.32 2.74 -9.38
N ALA A 64 4.02 2.27 -8.36
CA ALA A 64 3.50 1.30 -7.39
C ALA A 64 2.31 1.87 -6.60
N LEU A 65 2.47 3.07 -6.04
CA LEU A 65 1.42 3.77 -5.30
C LEU A 65 0.18 3.99 -6.17
N THR A 66 0.37 4.50 -7.38
CA THR A 66 -0.72 4.67 -8.36
C THR A 66 -1.42 3.33 -8.63
N ARG A 67 -0.67 2.25 -8.83
CA ARG A 67 -1.25 0.92 -9.07
C ARG A 67 -2.05 0.41 -7.88
N LEU A 68 -1.57 0.62 -6.66
CA LEU A 68 -2.24 0.19 -5.44
C LEU A 68 -3.52 1.01 -5.21
N LEU A 69 -3.50 2.32 -5.51
CA LEU A 69 -4.67 3.20 -5.51
C LEU A 69 -5.71 2.79 -6.56
N GLU A 70 -5.30 2.62 -7.83
CA GLU A 70 -6.20 2.21 -8.93
C GLU A 70 -6.90 0.87 -8.66
N ARG A 71 -6.21 -0.01 -7.93
CA ARG A 71 -6.71 -1.34 -7.58
C ARG A 71 -7.61 -1.33 -6.34
N GLY A 72 -7.57 -0.25 -5.57
CA GLY A 72 -8.31 -0.09 -4.32
C GLY A 72 -7.69 -0.83 -3.14
N TYR A 73 -6.35 -0.96 -3.10
CA TYR A 73 -5.62 -1.38 -1.89
C TYR A 73 -5.45 -0.20 -0.91
N PHE A 74 -5.31 1.00 -1.46
CA PHE A 74 -5.30 2.25 -0.72
C PHE A 74 -6.35 3.20 -1.29
N TYR A 75 -6.71 4.18 -0.47
CA TYR A 75 -7.40 5.38 -0.91
C TYR A 75 -6.64 6.60 -0.38
N GLU A 76 -6.48 7.62 -1.23
CA GLU A 76 -5.84 8.87 -0.88
C GLU A 76 -6.89 9.86 -0.34
N VAL A 77 -6.62 10.47 0.81
CA VAL A 77 -7.41 11.55 1.39
C VAL A 77 -6.46 12.60 1.92
N GLU A 78 -6.52 13.82 1.37
CA GLU A 78 -5.65 14.93 1.83
C GLU A 78 -4.15 14.59 1.81
N ASP A 79 -3.68 13.93 0.74
CA ASP A 79 -2.28 13.46 0.61
C ASP A 79 -1.92 12.32 1.60
N GLU A 80 -2.90 11.75 2.29
CA GLU A 80 -2.71 10.58 3.16
C GLU A 80 -3.24 9.32 2.49
N LEU A 81 -2.38 8.31 2.38
CA LEU A 81 -2.74 6.96 1.93
C LEU A 81 -3.33 6.19 3.11
N ARG A 82 -4.57 5.76 2.94
CA ARG A 82 -5.28 4.96 3.94
C ARG A 82 -5.51 3.55 3.40
N VAL A 83 -5.15 2.54 4.18
CA VAL A 83 -5.38 1.13 3.80
C VAL A 83 -6.88 0.87 3.82
N THR A 84 -7.41 0.30 2.74
CA THR A 84 -8.77 -0.23 2.73
C THR A 84 -8.79 -1.61 3.40
N SER A 85 -8.76 -1.66 4.73
CA SER A 85 -8.99 -2.92 5.44
C SER A 85 -10.49 -3.25 5.42
N PRO A 86 -10.92 -4.43 4.95
CA PRO A 86 -12.34 -4.82 4.91
C PRO A 86 -12.94 -5.13 6.29
N GLU A 87 -12.32 -4.72 7.40
CA GLU A 87 -12.78 -5.00 8.77
C GLU A 87 -13.71 -3.94 9.36
N GLU A 88 -14.18 -2.97 8.56
CA GLU A 88 -15.27 -2.04 8.94
C GLU A 88 -16.52 -2.27 8.08
N GLN A 89 -16.94 -3.53 7.92
CA GLN A 89 -18.35 -3.83 7.63
C GLN A 89 -19.01 -4.35 8.91
N CYS A 90 -19.56 -3.39 9.66
CA CYS A 90 -20.59 -3.46 10.71
C CYS A 90 -21.17 -4.85 11.06
#